data_AF-A0A945YPZ3-F1
#
_entry.id   AF-A0A945YPZ3-F1
#
_cell.length_a   1.000
_cell.length_b   1.000
_cell.length_c   1.000
_cell.angle_alpha   90.00
_cell.angle_beta   90.00
_cell.angle_gamma   90.00
#
_symmetry.space_group_name_H-M   'P 1'
#
loop_
_entity.id
_entity.type
_entity.pdbx_description
1 polymer ?
#
loop_
_entity_poly.entity_id
_entity_poly.type
_entity_poly.pdbx_seq_one_letter_code
_entity_poly.pdbx_strand_id
1 'polypeptide(L)'
;MKNYPLFILSMVLILSSCENQNKIESEKTPTAVIVEEATPLIISEFEEKAGNLVGKLIEVNGTVEHICRHGGQTMFLVSEDSDERIKVVPDEEIAAFNLDMEGSSILLTGVVEEQRVDENYLREWEEEIKAGSDAVSDKGEGDHLGGKVEDALDISEDMEKINNLRAMIVESDTNYISFFSLVCTDYTIVDNTENQDHYHDSDQDSE
;
A
#
# COMPACT_ATOMS: atom_id res chain seq x y z
N MET A 1 -56.07 -1.16 -33.40
CA MET A 1 -56.04 -1.51 -34.84
C MET A 1 -56.08 -0.22 -35.67
N LYS A 2 -54.92 0.24 -36.13
CA LYS A 2 -54.81 1.06 -37.34
C LYS A 2 -53.34 1.03 -37.75
N ASN A 3 -53.14 0.51 -38.96
CA ASN A 3 -51.88 0.07 -39.50
C ASN A 3 -51.52 0.99 -40.69
N TYR A 4 -50.22 1.06 -40.99
CA TYR A 4 -49.58 1.45 -42.25
C TYR A 4 -49.43 2.95 -42.59
N PRO A 5 -48.50 3.34 -43.50
CA PRO A 5 -47.17 2.78 -43.82
C PRO A 5 -46.07 3.84 -44.13
N LEU A 6 -44.82 3.38 -44.16
CA LEU A 6 -43.74 3.68 -45.13
C LEU A 6 -43.88 4.95 -46.00
N PHE A 7 -42.98 5.94 -45.82
CA PHE A 7 -42.57 6.86 -46.89
C PHE A 7 -41.15 7.46 -46.66
N ILE A 8 -40.20 6.99 -47.49
CA ILE A 8 -39.17 7.74 -48.23
C ILE A 8 -38.02 8.45 -47.49
N LEU A 9 -36.86 7.77 -47.53
CA LEU A 9 -35.56 8.21 -48.07
C LEU A 9 -35.41 9.72 -48.40
N SER A 10 -34.56 10.43 -47.65
CA SER A 10 -33.88 11.63 -48.16
C SER A 10 -32.51 11.79 -47.52
N MET A 11 -31.51 11.29 -48.24
CA MET A 11 -30.08 11.51 -48.04
C MET A 11 -29.72 12.96 -48.38
N VAL A 12 -29.31 13.74 -47.38
CA VAL A 12 -28.59 15.00 -47.59
C VAL A 12 -27.23 14.88 -46.90
N LEU A 13 -26.23 14.52 -47.70
CA LEU A 13 -24.81 14.69 -47.39
C LEU A 13 -24.46 16.16 -47.61
N ILE A 14 -23.98 16.84 -46.56
CA ILE A 14 -23.30 18.12 -46.70
C ILE A 14 -21.80 17.84 -46.51
N LEU A 15 -21.08 17.75 -47.62
CA LEU A 15 -19.62 17.81 -47.66
C LEU A 15 -19.23 19.28 -47.75
N SER A 16 -18.83 19.89 -46.64
CA SER A 16 -18.04 21.13 -46.65
C SER A 16 -16.57 20.76 -46.51
N SER A 17 -15.90 20.74 -47.66
CA SER A 17 -14.44 20.80 -47.77
C SER A 17 -13.99 22.22 -47.41
N CYS A 18 -13.10 22.34 -46.42
CA CYS A 18 -12.12 23.42 -46.39
C CYS A 18 -10.75 22.78 -46.18
N GLU A 19 -9.96 22.97 -47.21
CA GLU A 19 -8.57 22.62 -47.40
C GLU A 19 -7.70 23.42 -46.42
N ASN A 20 -6.93 22.74 -45.57
CA ASN A 20 -5.70 23.30 -45.03
C ASN A 20 -4.67 22.19 -44.82
N GLN A 21 -3.42 22.59 -44.95
CA GLN A 21 -2.34 21.76 -45.46
C GLN A 21 -1.51 21.22 -44.30
N ASN A 22 -1.33 19.90 -44.30
CA ASN A 22 -0.28 19.08 -43.70
C ASN A 22 0.74 19.76 -42.74
N LYS A 23 0.67 19.39 -41.46
CA LYS A 23 1.86 18.97 -40.68
C LYS A 23 1.43 17.87 -39.71
N ILE A 24 1.94 16.67 -39.93
CA ILE A 24 1.90 15.54 -39.01
C ILE A 24 2.80 15.89 -37.82
N GLU A 25 2.21 15.96 -36.62
CA GLU A 25 2.93 15.78 -35.36
C GLU A 25 1.98 15.12 -34.38
N SER A 26 2.44 13.99 -33.85
CA SER A 26 1.73 13.11 -32.93
C SER A 26 1.60 13.78 -31.57
N GLU A 27 0.57 14.61 -31.39
CA GLU A 27 0.19 15.09 -30.07
C GLU A 27 -0.85 14.13 -29.48
N LYS A 28 -0.31 13.23 -28.65
CA LYS A 28 -1.02 12.51 -27.60
C LYS A 28 -1.95 13.49 -26.90
N THR A 29 -3.25 13.30 -27.08
CA THR A 29 -4.30 13.91 -26.26
C THR A 29 -3.84 13.81 -24.80
N PRO A 30 -3.63 14.91 -24.07
CA PRO A 30 -3.60 14.80 -22.63
C PRO A 30 -5.06 14.49 -22.27
N THR A 31 -5.34 13.22 -22.02
CA THR A 31 -6.30 12.88 -20.97
C THR A 31 -5.94 13.82 -19.84
N ALA A 32 -6.86 14.72 -19.50
CA ALA A 32 -6.74 15.51 -18.29
C ALA A 32 -6.70 14.49 -17.14
N VAL A 33 -5.49 14.10 -16.77
CA VAL A 33 -5.22 13.49 -15.49
C VAL A 33 -5.68 14.57 -14.53
N ILE A 34 -6.76 14.28 -13.82
CA ILE A 34 -7.08 15.01 -12.61
C ILE A 34 -5.89 14.68 -11.72
N VAL A 35 -4.88 15.56 -11.74
CA VAL A 35 -3.84 15.53 -10.72
C VAL A 35 -4.60 15.95 -9.47
N GLU A 36 -5.06 14.98 -8.70
CA GLU A 36 -5.41 15.26 -7.31
C GLU A 36 -4.15 15.87 -6.72
N GLU A 37 -4.18 17.17 -6.39
CA GLU A 37 -3.05 17.83 -5.76
C GLU A 37 -2.81 17.13 -4.43
N ALA A 38 -1.73 16.36 -4.35
CA ALA A 38 -1.34 15.65 -3.15
C ALA A 38 -1.14 16.68 -2.03
N THR A 39 -1.80 16.45 -0.90
CA THR A 39 -1.65 17.36 0.24
C THR A 39 -0.33 17.06 0.95
N PRO A 40 0.62 18.00 1.03
CA PRO A 40 1.88 17.76 1.73
C PRO A 40 1.61 17.59 3.22
N LEU A 41 2.17 16.54 3.82
CA LEU A 41 2.04 16.21 5.23
C LEU A 41 3.39 15.73 5.78
N ILE A 42 3.76 16.24 6.95
CA ILE A 42 4.95 15.77 7.66
C ILE A 42 4.59 14.56 8.52
N ILE A 43 5.57 13.66 8.72
CA ILE A 43 5.35 12.38 9.42
C ILE A 43 4.78 12.59 10.82
N SER A 44 5.30 13.57 11.57
CA SER A 44 4.87 13.87 12.96
C SER A 44 3.44 14.41 13.10
N GLU A 45 2.76 14.71 11.98
CA GLU A 45 1.37 15.16 11.99
C GLU A 45 0.43 14.06 11.49
N PHE A 46 0.98 12.91 11.07
CA PHE A 46 0.20 11.86 10.43
C PHE A 46 -0.82 11.28 11.40
N GLU A 47 -0.43 10.93 12.63
CA GLU A 47 -1.34 10.33 13.60
C GLU A 47 -2.54 11.25 13.93
N GLU A 48 -2.30 12.55 14.10
CA GLU A 48 -3.35 13.52 14.42
C GLU A 48 -4.26 13.85 13.22
N LYS A 49 -3.72 13.84 11.99
CA LYS A 49 -4.46 14.28 10.79
C LYS A 49 -5.01 13.13 9.94
N ALA A 50 -4.50 11.91 10.08
CA ALA A 50 -4.84 10.77 9.22
C ALA A 50 -6.34 10.49 9.17
N GLY A 51 -7.04 10.58 10.30
CA GLY A 51 -8.50 10.40 10.36
C GLY A 51 -9.30 11.36 9.48
N ASN A 52 -8.79 12.58 9.22
CA ASN A 52 -9.42 13.56 8.33
C ASN A 52 -8.97 13.45 6.87
N LEU A 53 -7.95 12.61 6.62
CA LEU A 53 -7.30 12.42 5.33
C LEU A 53 -7.60 11.05 4.72
N VAL A 54 -8.37 10.20 5.38
CA VAL A 54 -8.81 8.89 4.87
C VAL A 54 -9.42 9.05 3.47
N GLY A 55 -8.92 8.26 2.52
CA GLY A 55 -9.32 8.26 1.12
C GLY A 55 -8.77 9.43 0.29
N LYS A 56 -7.85 10.24 0.83
CA LYS A 56 -7.21 11.35 0.10
C LYS A 56 -5.75 11.03 -0.23
N LEU A 57 -5.31 11.57 -1.36
CA LEU A 57 -3.92 11.56 -1.78
C LEU A 57 -3.09 12.58 -0.97
N ILE A 58 -2.01 12.11 -0.35
CA ILE A 58 -1.06 12.93 0.40
C ILE A 58 0.36 12.70 -0.09
N GLU A 59 1.23 13.67 0.14
CA GLU A 59 2.66 13.59 -0.13
C GLU A 59 3.43 13.70 1.19
N VAL A 60 4.35 12.77 1.43
CA VAL A 60 5.14 12.68 2.66
C VAL A 60 6.61 12.49 2.31
N ASN A 61 7.48 13.24 2.99
CA ASN A 61 8.91 13.02 2.94
C ASN A 61 9.35 12.24 4.20
N GLY A 62 10.16 11.20 4.01
CA GLY A 62 10.71 10.42 5.11
C GLY A 62 11.85 9.51 4.69
N THR A 63 12.51 8.94 5.68
CA THR A 63 13.55 7.93 5.49
C THR A 63 12.94 6.54 5.65
N VAL A 64 13.30 5.63 4.76
CA VAL A 64 12.88 4.23 4.81
C VAL A 64 13.61 3.55 5.96
N GLU A 65 12.88 3.16 7.00
CA GLU A 65 13.47 2.47 8.16
C GLU A 65 13.56 0.96 7.93
N HIS A 66 12.46 0.36 7.47
CA HIS A 66 12.38 -1.08 7.27
C HIS A 66 11.43 -1.46 6.15
N ILE A 67 11.82 -2.46 5.36
CA ILE A 67 10.99 -3.12 4.36
C ILE A 67 10.87 -4.61 4.72
N CYS A 68 9.63 -5.11 4.76
CA CYS A 68 9.36 -6.50 5.08
C CYS A 68 10.07 -7.45 4.08
N ARG A 69 10.94 -8.33 4.59
CA ARG A 69 11.68 -9.31 3.78
C ARG A 69 10.78 -10.37 3.13
N HIS A 70 9.56 -10.53 3.64
CA HIS A 70 8.55 -11.43 3.07
C HIS A 70 7.82 -10.76 1.89
N GLY A 71 8.57 -10.41 0.85
CA GLY A 71 8.01 -9.94 -0.42
C GLY A 71 7.81 -8.43 -0.56
N GLY A 72 8.39 -7.60 0.31
CA GLY A 72 8.40 -6.14 0.13
C GLY A 72 7.02 -5.48 0.17
N GLN A 73 6.03 -6.13 0.79
CA GLN A 73 4.63 -5.67 0.83
C GLN A 73 4.35 -4.63 1.91
N THR A 74 5.35 -4.29 2.72
CA THR A 74 5.21 -3.28 3.76
C THR A 74 6.53 -2.57 3.94
N MET A 75 6.48 -1.25 3.97
CA MET A 75 7.59 -0.34 4.23
C MET A 75 7.21 0.56 5.41
N PHE A 76 8.19 0.91 6.24
CA PHE A 76 8.03 1.88 7.32
C PHE A 76 8.82 3.14 7.02
N LEU A 77 8.13 4.28 7.06
CA LEU A 77 8.75 5.60 6.93
C LEU A 77 8.87 6.27 8.29
N VAL A 78 10.02 6.89 8.52
CA VAL A 78 10.34 7.67 9.72
C VAL A 78 10.89 9.03 9.35
N SER A 79 10.82 9.97 10.29
CA SER A 79 11.50 11.28 10.18
C SER A 79 12.61 11.35 11.23
N GLU A 80 13.65 12.15 10.99
CA GLU A 80 14.69 12.39 12.01
C GLU A 80 14.14 13.20 13.20
N ASP A 81 13.09 13.97 12.97
CA ASP A 81 12.49 14.88 13.96
C ASP A 81 11.40 14.24 14.82
N SER A 82 11.02 12.97 14.57
CA SER A 82 9.93 12.29 15.27
C SER A 82 10.17 10.79 15.42
N ASP A 83 9.70 10.23 16.53
CA ASP A 83 9.66 8.78 16.78
C ASP A 83 8.46 8.09 16.07
N GLU A 84 7.59 8.87 15.43
CA GLU A 84 6.45 8.36 14.67
C GLU A 84 6.89 7.59 13.43
N ARG A 85 6.13 6.52 13.14
CA ARG A 85 6.38 5.64 12.00
C ARG A 85 5.11 5.48 11.20
N ILE A 86 5.21 5.64 9.88
CA ILE A 86 4.08 5.42 8.98
C ILE A 86 4.25 4.07 8.31
N LYS A 87 3.23 3.22 8.44
CA LYS A 87 3.12 1.99 7.67
C LYS A 87 2.68 2.33 6.24
N VAL A 88 3.49 1.92 5.27
CA VAL A 88 3.25 2.08 3.84
C VAL A 88 3.07 0.71 3.20
N VAL A 89 2.05 0.57 2.35
CA VAL A 89 1.74 -0.64 1.59
C VAL A 89 1.75 -0.26 0.11
N PRO A 90 2.26 -1.10 -0.81
CA PRO A 90 2.19 -0.79 -2.23
C PRO A 90 0.75 -0.86 -2.74
N ASP A 91 0.41 -0.06 -3.75
CA ASP A 91 -0.85 -0.22 -4.48
C ASP A 91 -0.80 -1.43 -5.44
N GLU A 92 -1.87 -1.61 -6.23
CA GLU A 92 -1.94 -2.71 -7.20
C GLU A 92 -0.95 -2.56 -8.37
N GLU A 93 -0.42 -1.36 -8.61
CA GLU A 93 0.54 -1.08 -9.70
C GLU A 93 1.99 -1.35 -9.26
N ILE A 94 2.29 -1.17 -7.97
CA ILE A 94 3.58 -1.47 -7.36
C ILE A 94 3.60 -2.92 -6.87
N ALA A 95 4.35 -3.79 -7.54
CA ALA A 95 4.39 -5.20 -7.16
C ALA A 95 4.98 -5.45 -5.75
N ALA A 96 6.05 -4.72 -5.39
CA ALA A 96 6.74 -4.79 -4.10
C ALA A 96 7.76 -3.66 -3.97
N PHE A 97 8.09 -3.25 -2.75
CA PHE A 97 9.23 -2.35 -2.48
C PHE A 97 10.56 -3.11 -2.55
N ASN A 98 11.60 -2.45 -3.05
CA ASN A 98 12.95 -3.00 -3.07
C ASN A 98 13.63 -2.79 -1.70
N LEU A 99 14.17 -3.87 -1.13
CA LEU A 99 14.93 -3.86 0.13
C LEU A 99 16.13 -2.90 0.09
N ASP A 100 16.71 -2.66 -1.08
CA ASP A 100 17.84 -1.73 -1.24
C ASP A 100 17.47 -0.26 -0.96
N MET A 101 16.17 0.06 -0.83
CA MET A 101 15.69 1.38 -0.45
C MET A 101 15.81 1.63 1.06
N GLU A 102 16.08 0.62 1.89
CA GLU A 102 16.29 0.82 3.33
C GLU A 102 17.44 1.82 3.58
N GLY A 103 17.15 2.87 4.36
CA GLY A 103 18.07 3.98 4.63
C GLY A 103 18.03 5.14 3.63
N SER A 104 17.30 5.01 2.52
CA SER A 104 17.10 6.12 1.58
C SER A 104 16.02 7.10 2.08
N SER A 105 16.23 8.39 1.84
CA SER A 105 15.18 9.39 1.97
C SER A 105 14.34 9.41 0.70
N ILE A 106 13.01 9.38 0.85
CA ILE A 106 12.08 9.35 -0.27
C ILE A 106 11.00 10.42 -0.11
N LEU A 107 10.55 10.94 -1.25
CA LEU A 107 9.31 11.68 -1.37
C LEU A 107 8.24 10.71 -1.88
N LEU A 108 7.24 10.43 -1.06
CA LEU A 108 6.24 9.43 -1.34
C LEU A 108 4.86 10.06 -1.50
N THR A 109 4.14 9.65 -2.53
CA THR A 109 2.74 10.00 -2.76
C THR A 109 1.85 8.78 -2.58
N GLY A 110 0.81 8.90 -1.76
CA GLY A 110 -0.13 7.81 -1.57
C GLY A 110 -1.42 8.17 -0.86
N VAL A 111 -2.33 7.21 -0.80
CA VAL A 111 -3.68 7.39 -0.27
C VAL A 111 -3.74 6.90 1.17
N VAL A 112 -4.32 7.70 2.07
CA VAL A 112 -4.51 7.30 3.46
C VAL A 112 -5.64 6.29 3.57
N GLU A 113 -5.36 5.14 4.18
CA GLU A 113 -6.33 4.09 4.45
C GLU A 113 -6.51 3.91 5.96
N GLU A 114 -7.76 3.70 6.38
CA GLU A 114 -8.12 3.42 7.77
C GLU A 114 -8.60 1.98 7.90
N GLN A 115 -7.88 1.18 8.69
CA GLN A 115 -8.33 -0.14 9.13
C GLN A 115 -8.95 -0.03 10.53
N ARG A 116 -10.26 -0.25 10.61
CA ARG A 116 -10.97 -0.29 11.89
C ARG A 116 -11.00 -1.71 12.43
N VAL A 117 -10.58 -1.85 13.68
CA VAL A 117 -10.61 -3.10 14.44
C VAL A 117 -11.65 -2.95 15.53
N ASP A 118 -12.79 -3.62 15.36
CA ASP A 118 -13.87 -3.68 16.33
C ASP A 118 -14.05 -5.11 16.88
N GLU A 119 -14.98 -5.30 17.83
CA GLU A 119 -15.23 -6.62 18.41
C GLU A 119 -15.72 -7.66 17.37
N ASN A 120 -16.40 -7.23 16.30
CA ASN A 120 -16.83 -8.16 15.26
C ASN A 120 -15.65 -8.63 14.43
N TYR A 121 -14.76 -7.71 14.03
CA TYR A 121 -13.52 -8.02 13.34
C TYR A 121 -12.67 -9.01 14.15
N LEU A 122 -12.51 -8.76 15.46
CA LEU A 122 -11.74 -9.65 16.33
C LEU A 122 -12.40 -11.02 16.50
N ARG A 123 -13.74 -11.10 16.53
CA ARG A 123 -14.46 -12.37 16.56
C ARG A 123 -14.26 -13.17 15.28
N GLU A 124 -14.37 -12.53 14.12
CA GLU A 124 -14.16 -13.18 12.82
C GLU A 124 -12.72 -13.71 12.71
N TRP A 125 -11.73 -12.89 13.10
CA TRP A 125 -10.33 -13.33 13.13
C TRP A 125 -10.10 -14.50 14.10
N GLU A 126 -10.72 -14.48 15.29
CA GLU A 126 -10.66 -15.59 16.25
C GLU A 126 -11.27 -16.89 15.69
N GLU A 127 -12.36 -16.79 14.93
CA GLU A 127 -12.98 -17.93 14.25
C GLU A 127 -12.10 -18.49 13.13
N GLU A 128 -11.42 -17.63 12.36
CA GLU A 128 -10.47 -18.04 11.32
C GLU A 128 -9.27 -18.79 11.91
N ILE A 129 -8.69 -18.30 13.01
CA ILE A 129 -7.58 -18.98 13.71
C ILE A 129 -8.02 -20.37 14.18
N LYS A 130 -9.21 -20.48 14.77
CA LYS A 130 -9.74 -21.77 15.24
C LYS A 130 -10.02 -22.72 14.07
N ALA A 131 -10.66 -22.24 13.00
CA ALA A 131 -10.94 -23.05 11.83
C ALA A 131 -9.66 -23.53 11.13
N GLY A 132 -8.63 -22.68 11.05
CA GLY A 132 -7.31 -23.05 10.55
C GLY A 132 -6.63 -24.12 11.42
N SER A 133 -6.77 -24.02 12.75
CA SER A 133 -6.26 -25.03 13.69
C SER A 133 -6.97 -26.39 13.56
N ASP A 134 -8.28 -26.39 13.34
CA ASP A 134 -9.09 -27.60 13.21
C ASP A 134 -8.82 -28.31 11.87
N ALA A 135 -8.54 -27.56 10.80
CA ALA A 135 -8.16 -28.11 9.49
C ALA A 135 -6.79 -28.83 9.49
N VAL A 136 -5.89 -28.49 10.42
CA VAL A 136 -4.62 -29.20 10.65
C VAL A 136 -4.82 -30.46 11.51
N SER A 137 -5.87 -30.50 12.34
CA SER A 137 -6.22 -31.64 13.19
C SER A 137 -6.91 -32.78 12.42
N ASP A 138 -7.58 -32.50 11.29
CA ASP A 138 -8.25 -33.50 10.44
C ASP A 138 -7.35 -34.07 9.32
N LYS A 139 -6.13 -34.48 9.68
CA LYS A 139 -5.40 -35.51 8.92
C LYS A 139 -5.21 -36.71 9.83
N GLY A 140 -6.09 -37.69 9.61
CA GLY A 140 -6.35 -38.84 10.45
C GLY A 140 -5.15 -39.62 10.97
N GLU A 141 -5.41 -40.35 12.06
CA GLU A 141 -4.57 -41.39 12.64
C GLU A 141 -3.82 -42.19 11.56
N GLY A 142 -2.54 -41.89 11.42
CA GLY A 142 -1.59 -42.58 10.54
C GLY A 142 -0.20 -42.50 11.15
N ASP A 143 0.11 -43.49 11.99
CA ASP A 143 1.37 -43.73 12.69
C ASP A 143 2.59 -43.72 11.77
N HIS A 144 3.25 -42.58 11.51
CA HIS A 144 4.65 -42.56 11.02
C HIS A 144 5.39 -41.29 11.48
N LEU A 145 6.28 -41.49 12.45
CA LEU A 145 7.47 -40.70 12.84
C LEU A 145 7.88 -39.51 11.93
N GLY A 146 7.96 -38.32 12.55
CA GLY A 146 8.95 -37.30 12.19
C GLY A 146 8.51 -36.19 11.22
N GLY A 147 7.56 -35.34 11.64
CA GLY A 147 7.28 -34.05 11.01
C GLY A 147 6.96 -33.01 12.08
N LYS A 148 7.63 -31.86 12.04
CA LYS A 148 7.59 -30.79 13.05
C LYS A 148 6.17 -30.34 13.39
N VAL A 149 5.91 -30.25 14.69
CA VAL A 149 4.77 -29.53 15.28
C VAL A 149 5.21 -28.06 15.38
N GLU A 150 4.98 -27.26 14.34
CA GLU A 150 5.26 -25.81 14.35
C GLU A 150 3.99 -24.94 14.38
N ASP A 151 2.79 -25.54 14.24
CA ASP A 151 1.54 -24.78 14.07
C ASP A 151 0.79 -24.43 15.38
N ALA A 152 1.14 -25.04 16.52
CA ALA A 152 0.44 -24.78 17.80
C ALA A 152 0.92 -23.51 18.52
N LEU A 153 2.14 -23.05 18.22
CA LEU A 153 2.72 -21.85 18.83
C LEU A 153 2.08 -20.58 18.24
N ASP A 154 1.85 -20.57 16.92
CA ASP A 154 1.28 -19.44 16.17
C ASP A 154 -0.15 -19.10 16.64
N ILE A 155 -0.96 -20.13 16.92
CA ILE A 155 -2.33 -19.97 17.46
C ILE A 155 -2.31 -19.25 18.82
N SER A 156 -1.37 -19.58 19.70
CA SER A 156 -1.31 -18.95 21.03
C SER A 156 -0.90 -17.48 20.95
N GLU A 157 0.04 -17.14 20.07
CA GLU A 157 0.50 -15.77 19.87
C GLU A 157 -0.58 -14.89 19.21
N ASP A 158 -1.30 -15.41 18.22
CA ASP A 158 -2.39 -14.66 17.58
C ASP A 158 -3.58 -14.46 18.51
N MET A 159 -3.90 -15.45 19.36
CA MET A 159 -4.91 -15.28 20.42
C MET A 159 -4.50 -14.24 21.45
N GLU A 160 -3.21 -14.15 21.81
CA GLU A 160 -2.70 -13.08 22.68
C GLU A 160 -2.84 -11.70 22.02
N LYS A 161 -2.53 -11.57 20.72
CA LYS A 161 -2.73 -10.32 19.97
C LYS A 161 -4.19 -9.88 19.98
N ILE A 162 -5.13 -10.79 19.71
CA ILE A 162 -6.57 -10.51 19.75
C ILE A 162 -6.99 -9.99 21.13
N ASN A 163 -6.52 -10.63 22.21
CA ASN A 163 -6.84 -10.21 23.57
C ASN A 163 -6.26 -8.83 23.90
N ASN A 164 -5.05 -8.52 23.45
CA ASN A 164 -4.46 -7.19 23.61
C ASN A 164 -5.26 -6.12 22.86
N LEU A 165 -5.71 -6.40 21.63
CA LEU A 165 -6.57 -5.48 20.87
C LEU A 165 -7.92 -5.29 21.55
N ARG A 166 -8.55 -6.35 22.09
CA ARG A 166 -9.77 -6.22 22.89
C ARG A 166 -9.55 -5.31 24.11
N ALA A 167 -8.44 -5.46 24.81
CA ALA A 167 -8.10 -4.60 25.94
C ALA A 167 -7.96 -3.13 25.51
N MET A 168 -7.26 -2.87 24.41
CA MET A 168 -7.12 -1.52 23.84
C MET A 168 -8.48 -0.94 23.41
N ILE A 169 -9.40 -1.74 22.85
CA ILE A 169 -10.75 -1.26 22.48
C ILE A 169 -11.50 -0.78 23.73
N VAL A 170 -11.41 -1.53 24.83
CA VAL A 170 -12.05 -1.16 26.10
C VAL A 170 -11.43 0.13 26.68
N GLU A 171 -10.13 0.34 26.51
CA GLU A 171 -9.45 1.57 26.94
C GLU A 171 -9.74 2.78 26.03
N SER A 172 -9.99 2.55 24.75
CA SER A 172 -10.17 3.61 23.73
C SER A 172 -11.52 4.34 23.79
N ASP A 173 -12.47 3.90 24.64
CA ASP A 173 -13.85 4.41 24.76
C ASP A 173 -14.67 4.49 23.43
N THR A 174 -14.13 4.00 22.32
CA THR A 174 -14.67 4.20 20.96
C THR A 174 -15.30 2.94 20.35
N ASN A 175 -15.34 1.81 21.06
CA ASN A 175 -15.78 0.49 20.57
C ASN A 175 -14.99 -0.04 19.36
N TYR A 176 -13.95 0.66 18.90
CA TYR A 176 -13.05 0.25 17.83
C TYR A 176 -11.69 0.95 17.99
N ILE A 177 -10.66 0.39 17.36
CA ILE A 177 -9.35 1.03 17.20
C ILE A 177 -9.13 1.28 15.71
N SER A 178 -8.60 2.45 15.36
CA SER A 178 -8.24 2.78 13.98
C SER A 178 -6.74 2.67 13.78
N PHE A 179 -6.33 1.87 12.80
CA PHE A 179 -4.97 1.84 12.30
C PHE A 179 -4.92 2.56 10.97
N PHE A 180 -4.03 3.54 10.86
CA PHE A 180 -3.82 4.27 9.62
C PHE A 180 -2.60 3.72 8.88
N SER A 181 -2.76 3.55 7.58
CA SER A 181 -1.67 3.19 6.69
C SER A 181 -1.75 4.01 5.42
N LEU A 182 -0.69 3.96 4.62
CA LEU A 182 -0.59 4.73 3.42
C LEU A 182 -0.33 3.81 2.22
N VAL A 183 -1.25 3.82 1.28
CA VAL A 183 -1.17 3.04 0.05
C VAL A 183 -0.35 3.85 -0.96
N CYS A 184 0.86 3.41 -1.24
CA CYS A 184 1.82 4.08 -2.10
C CYS A 184 1.37 3.99 -3.56
N THR A 185 1.24 5.16 -4.20
CA THR A 185 0.92 5.29 -5.62
C THR A 185 2.14 5.64 -6.45
N ASP A 186 3.05 6.45 -5.89
CA ASP A 186 4.30 6.84 -6.54
C ASP A 186 5.33 7.25 -5.48
N TYR A 187 6.61 7.11 -5.80
CA TYR A 187 7.69 7.59 -4.93
C TYR A 187 8.93 7.99 -5.72
N THR A 188 9.67 8.95 -5.19
CA THR A 188 10.96 9.40 -5.72
C THR A 188 12.02 9.33 -4.64
N ILE A 189 13.16 8.72 -4.94
CA ILE A 189 14.31 8.71 -4.05
C ILE A 189 14.99 10.08 -4.08
N VAL A 190 15.10 10.69 -2.91
CA VAL A 190 15.80 11.95 -2.68
C VAL A 190 17.18 11.59 -2.13
N ASP A 191 18.06 11.12 -3.00
CA ASP A 191 19.41 10.75 -2.61
C ASP A 191 20.16 11.97 -2.06
N ASN A 192 20.58 11.88 -0.80
CA ASN A 192 21.59 12.76 -0.23
C ASN A 192 22.95 12.06 -0.38
N THR A 193 23.42 11.91 -1.63
CA THR A 193 24.75 11.35 -1.91
C THR A 193 25.83 12.32 -1.45
N GLU A 194 26.23 12.22 -0.18
CA GLU A 194 27.59 12.52 0.23
C GLU A 194 28.21 11.29 0.91
N ASN A 195 29.18 10.70 0.20
CA ASN A 195 30.18 9.71 0.63
C ASN A 195 29.86 8.20 0.52
N GLN A 196 29.74 7.71 -0.72
CA GLN A 196 30.62 6.62 -1.13
C GLN A 196 31.86 7.27 -1.73
N ASP A 197 33.01 7.19 -1.04
CA ASP A 197 34.36 7.28 -1.63
C ASP A 197 35.41 7.14 -0.53
N HIS A 198 35.71 5.90 -0.09
CA HIS A 198 37.09 5.55 0.27
C HIS A 198 37.27 4.02 0.36
N TYR A 199 37.33 3.37 -0.80
CA TYR A 199 38.21 2.21 -0.93
C TYR A 199 39.65 2.74 -0.79
N HIS A 200 40.26 2.59 0.39
CA HIS A 200 41.72 2.57 0.46
C HIS A 200 42.18 1.14 0.27
N ASP A 201 42.35 0.81 -1.00
CA ASP A 201 43.24 -0.23 -1.45
C ASP A 201 44.66 0.16 -1.03
N SER A 202 45.21 -0.57 -0.06
CA SER A 202 46.64 -0.53 0.21
C SER A 202 47.07 -1.83 0.88
N ASP A 203 47.18 -2.89 0.10
CA ASP A 203 48.22 -3.89 0.33
C ASP A 203 48.95 -4.10 -0.99
N GLN A 204 49.84 -3.15 -1.26
CA GLN A 204 50.88 -3.26 -2.28
C GLN A 204 52.04 -4.07 -1.71
N ASP A 205 52.44 -5.08 -2.48
CA ASP A 205 53.55 -6.01 -2.26
C ASP A 205 54.83 -5.40 -1.68
N SER A 206 55.50 -6.14 -0.79
CA SER A 206 56.96 -6.25 -0.80
C SER A 206 57.45 -7.46 0.00
N GLU A 207 57.90 -8.46 -0.75
CA GLU A 207 59.06 -9.38 -0.55
C GLU A 207 59.46 -9.87 0.86
#